data_AF-A0A6V7UWV2-F1
#
_entry.id   AF-A0A6V7UWV2-F1
#
_cell.length_a   1.000
_cell.length_b   1.000
_cell.length_c   1.000
_cell.angle_alpha   90.00
_cell.angle_beta   90.00
_cell.angle_gamma   90.00
#
_symmetry.space_group_name_H-M   'P 1'
#
loop_
_entity.id
_entity.type
_entity.pdbx_description
1 polymer ?
#
loop_
_entity_poly.entity_id
_entity_poly.type
_entity_poly.pdbx_seq_one_letter_code
_entity_poly.pdbx_strand_id
1 'polypeptide(L)'
;MENSLVTYGDARIKIFNFEKQKRKDRPIRRKAPENLIRRAGGLKRCNDLKYEKLVPLYQLWVSYFKSLLAHCNEQLDERLLRMDFHGAILRVSDSPNKTQIGLYGIVLHESKSTFQMITKRDRVIVIPKEDTTFQFVVTNKVFTLFGSALKQRSHLRGKKAKMPKTIPYLLD
;
A
#
# COMPACT_ATOMS: atom_id res chain seq x y z
N MET A 1 19.57 -52.79 -1.10
CA MET A 1 20.92 -53.37 -1.27
C MET A 1 21.69 -52.30 -2.03
N GLU A 2 22.64 -51.56 -1.47
CA GLU A 2 23.57 -51.84 -0.38
C GLU A 2 24.12 -50.48 0.12
N ASN A 3 24.10 -50.22 1.43
CA ASN A 3 24.56 -48.97 2.03
C ASN A 3 26.05 -49.13 2.38
N SER A 4 26.95 -48.48 1.64
CA SER A 4 28.34 -48.36 2.07
C SER A 4 28.47 -47.28 3.14
N LEU A 5 28.70 -47.70 4.38
CA LEU A 5 28.95 -46.83 5.53
C LEU A 5 30.45 -46.52 5.61
N VAL A 6 30.85 -45.28 5.38
CA VAL A 6 32.16 -44.77 5.79
C VAL A 6 31.98 -44.06 7.13
N THR A 7 32.53 -44.63 8.20
CA THR A 7 32.48 -44.08 9.56
C THR A 7 33.68 -43.18 9.83
N TYR A 8 33.43 -41.90 10.10
CA TYR A 8 34.34 -41.00 10.79
C TYR A 8 33.51 -40.04 11.65
N GLY A 9 33.69 -40.08 12.98
CA GLY A 9 33.16 -39.09 13.91
C GLY A 9 31.66 -39.16 14.20
N ASP A 10 31.33 -39.18 15.49
CA ASP A 10 29.99 -39.42 16.06
C ASP A 10 29.04 -38.21 15.88
N ALA A 11 28.60 -37.96 14.64
CA ALA A 11 27.44 -37.14 14.34
C ALA A 11 26.74 -37.71 13.11
N ARG A 12 25.60 -38.37 13.31
CA ARG A 12 24.70 -38.75 12.21
C ARG A 12 24.10 -37.48 11.60
N ILE A 13 24.82 -36.82 10.70
CA ILE A 13 24.28 -35.74 9.88
C ILE A 13 23.26 -36.39 8.93
N LYS A 14 21.97 -36.30 9.26
CA LYS A 14 20.88 -36.59 8.33
C LYS A 14 20.92 -35.51 7.24
N ILE A 15 21.59 -35.80 6.12
CA ILE A 15 21.51 -34.97 4.93
C ILE A 15 20.08 -35.10 4.39
N PHE A 16 19.23 -34.11 4.67
CA PHE A 16 17.92 -34.02 4.01
C PHE A 16 18.16 -33.58 2.57
N ASN A 17 17.77 -34.43 1.61
CA ASN A 17 17.72 -34.04 0.21
C ASN A 17 16.70 -32.90 0.05
N PHE A 18 17.21 -31.67 -0.12
CA PHE A 18 16.45 -30.48 -0.49
C PHE A 18 16.17 -30.39 -2.00
N GLU A 19 16.33 -31.49 -2.74
CA GLU A 19 15.84 -31.54 -4.11
C GLU A 19 14.33 -31.34 -4.07
N LYS A 20 13.91 -30.12 -4.44
CA LYS A 20 12.53 -29.79 -4.75
C LYS A 20 12.03 -30.87 -5.70
N GLN A 21 11.26 -31.82 -5.19
CA GLN A 21 10.50 -32.72 -6.06
C GLN A 21 9.73 -31.82 -7.01
N LYS A 22 10.01 -31.94 -8.32
CA LYS A 22 9.29 -31.22 -9.38
C LYS A 22 7.81 -31.52 -9.16
N ARG A 23 7.09 -30.57 -8.56
CA ARG A 23 5.64 -30.65 -8.41
C ARG A 23 5.11 -30.80 -9.85
N LYS A 24 4.34 -31.86 -10.12
CA LYS A 24 3.66 -32.02 -11.42
C LYS A 24 3.03 -30.67 -11.78
N ASP A 25 3.33 -30.16 -12.97
CA ASP A 25 2.78 -28.91 -13.47
C ASP A 25 1.26 -29.04 -13.48
N ARG A 26 0.62 -28.51 -12.44
CA ARG A 26 -0.83 -28.35 -12.44
C ARG A 26 -1.08 -27.21 -13.44
N PRO A 27 -1.91 -27.39 -14.47
CA PRO A 27 -2.23 -26.31 -15.37
C PRO A 27 -2.78 -25.16 -14.53
N ILE A 28 -2.08 -24.02 -14.54
CA ILE A 28 -2.53 -22.81 -13.87
C ILE A 28 -3.83 -22.43 -14.57
N ARG A 29 -4.99 -22.79 -13.99
CA ARG A 29 -6.27 -22.22 -14.37
C ARG A 29 -6.23 -20.74 -14.01
N ARG A 30 -5.69 -19.92 -14.92
CA ARG A 30 -5.78 -18.46 -14.85
C ARG A 30 -7.26 -18.14 -15.01
N LYS A 31 -7.97 -17.94 -13.89
CA LYS A 31 -9.27 -17.24 -13.93
C LYS A 31 -9.01 -15.89 -14.60
N ALA A 32 -9.86 -15.51 -15.56
CA ALA A 32 -9.75 -14.24 -16.25
C ALA A 32 -9.49 -13.09 -15.27
N PRO A 33 -8.75 -12.02 -15.66
CA PRO A 33 -8.41 -10.89 -14.81
C PRO A 33 -9.62 -10.03 -14.38
N GLU A 34 -10.83 -10.56 -14.44
CA GLU A 34 -12.04 -9.99 -13.85
C GLU A 34 -11.82 -9.62 -12.36
N ASN A 35 -10.96 -10.38 -11.68
CA ASN A 35 -10.67 -10.19 -10.25
C ASN A 35 -9.76 -8.99 -9.94
N LEU A 36 -8.93 -8.50 -10.87
CA LEU A 36 -8.06 -7.35 -10.57
C LEU A 36 -8.90 -6.06 -10.49
N ILE A 37 -9.87 -5.95 -11.40
CA ILE A 37 -10.81 -4.83 -11.46
C ILE A 37 -11.87 -4.95 -10.35
N ARG A 38 -12.38 -6.15 -10.03
CA ARG A 38 -13.30 -6.38 -8.89
C ARG A 38 -12.63 -6.20 -7.52
N ARG A 39 -11.35 -6.57 -7.34
CA ARG A 39 -10.63 -6.44 -6.05
C ARG A 39 -10.10 -5.04 -5.78
N ALA A 40 -10.01 -4.18 -6.80
CA ALA A 40 -9.57 -2.80 -6.62
C ALA A 40 -10.53 -1.97 -5.74
N GLY A 41 -11.73 -2.49 -5.41
CA GLY A 41 -12.69 -1.88 -4.49
C GLY A 41 -12.98 -0.42 -4.83
N GLY A 42 -12.71 -0.03 -6.07
CA GLY A 42 -12.76 1.35 -6.51
C GLY A 42 -14.17 1.74 -6.83
N LEU A 43 -14.45 3.03 -6.66
CA LEU A 43 -15.65 3.65 -7.19
C LEU A 43 -15.70 3.32 -8.69
N LYS A 44 -16.56 2.38 -9.06
CA LYS A 44 -16.77 1.99 -10.46
C LYS A 44 -17.18 3.24 -11.21
N ARG A 45 -16.42 3.61 -12.25
CA ARG A 45 -16.81 4.50 -13.37
C ARG A 45 -17.98 5.43 -12.99
N CYS A 46 -17.78 6.27 -11.97
CA CYS A 46 -18.81 7.19 -11.51
C CYS A 46 -18.84 8.33 -12.52
N ASN A 47 -19.55 8.11 -13.63
CA ASN A 47 -19.67 9.10 -14.71
C ASN A 47 -20.33 10.39 -14.22
N ASP A 48 -21.11 10.31 -13.13
CA ASP A 48 -21.87 11.44 -12.57
C ASP A 48 -21.12 12.17 -11.45
N LEU A 49 -19.89 11.76 -11.13
CA LEU A 49 -19.11 12.35 -10.04
C LEU A 49 -18.41 13.62 -10.54
N LYS A 50 -18.91 14.78 -10.10
CA LYS A 50 -18.28 16.07 -10.37
C LYS A 50 -17.32 16.48 -9.26
N TYR A 51 -16.19 17.05 -9.64
CA TYR A 51 -15.17 17.58 -8.74
C TYR A 51 -15.75 18.62 -7.77
N GLU A 52 -16.62 19.49 -8.27
CA GLU A 52 -17.25 20.58 -7.51
C GLU A 52 -18.03 20.07 -6.29
N LYS A 53 -18.75 18.94 -6.44
CA LYS A 53 -19.53 18.33 -5.35
C LYS A 53 -18.64 17.81 -4.21
N LEU A 54 -17.35 17.61 -4.47
CA LEU A 54 -16.39 17.06 -3.51
C LEU A 54 -15.50 18.14 -2.88
N VAL A 55 -15.66 19.41 -3.27
CA VAL A 55 -14.97 20.53 -2.61
C VAL A 55 -15.27 20.60 -1.11
N PRO A 56 -16.52 20.41 -0.64
CA PRO A 56 -16.81 20.37 0.80
C PRO A 56 -16.07 19.25 1.54
N LEU A 57 -15.83 18.11 0.88
CA LEU A 57 -15.07 17.00 1.46
C LEU A 57 -13.62 17.41 1.74
N TYR A 58 -13.00 18.16 0.82
CA TYR A 58 -11.66 18.72 1.06
C TYR A 58 -11.66 19.73 2.21
N GLN A 59 -12.66 20.60 2.31
CA GLN A 59 -12.77 21.55 3.42
C GLN A 59 -12.85 20.84 4.78
N LEU A 60 -13.64 19.76 4.86
CA LEU A 60 -13.72 18.92 6.06
C LEU A 60 -12.36 18.31 6.40
N TRP A 61 -11.66 17.77 5.40
CA TRP A 61 -10.34 17.20 5.59
C TRP A 61 -9.31 18.23 6.07
N VAL A 62 -9.35 19.46 5.56
CA VAL A 62 -8.47 20.55 6.04
C VAL A 62 -8.72 20.88 7.50
N SER A 63 -9.99 20.97 7.92
CA SER A 63 -10.34 21.22 9.33
C SER A 63 -9.86 20.07 10.24
N TYR A 64 -10.01 18.82 9.79
CA TYR A 64 -9.46 17.65 10.47
C TYR A 64 -7.93 17.69 10.56
N PHE A 65 -7.24 18.03 9.47
CA PHE A 65 -5.78 18.11 9.46
C PHE A 65 -5.27 19.20 10.41
N LYS A 66 -5.92 20.36 10.43
CA LYS A 66 -5.58 21.47 11.34
C LYS A 66 -5.78 21.09 12.80
N SER A 67 -6.91 20.46 13.15
CA SER A 67 -7.14 20.01 14.52
C SER A 67 -6.12 18.95 14.93
N LEU A 68 -5.71 18.09 14.01
CA LEU A 68 -4.70 17.09 14.29
C LEU A 68 -3.31 17.69 14.58
N LEU A 69 -2.91 18.71 13.81
CA LEU A 69 -1.65 19.42 14.03
C LEU A 69 -1.64 20.21 15.35
N ALA A 70 -2.77 20.80 15.74
CA ALA A 70 -2.88 21.57 16.98
C ALA A 70 -2.64 20.73 18.25
N HIS A 71 -2.94 19.43 18.21
CA HIS A 71 -2.83 18.51 19.35
C HIS A 71 -1.65 17.53 19.23
N CYS A 72 -0.57 17.92 18.53
CA CYS A 72 0.54 17.03 18.27
C CYS A 72 1.64 17.12 19.34
N ASN A 73 1.64 16.16 20.26
CA ASN A 73 2.73 15.90 21.21
C ASN A 73 3.76 14.87 20.68
N GLU A 74 3.38 14.11 19.64
CA GLU A 74 4.22 13.10 18.98
C GLU A 74 5.04 13.72 17.83
N GLN A 75 6.03 12.96 17.33
CA GLN A 75 6.71 13.31 16.07
C GLN A 75 5.69 13.42 14.94
N LEU A 76 5.68 14.56 14.25
CA LEU A 76 4.72 14.87 13.20
C LEU A 76 4.69 13.78 12.11
N ASP A 77 5.86 13.25 11.73
CA ASP A 77 6.00 12.26 10.66
C ASP A 77 5.25 10.96 10.95
N GLU A 78 5.37 10.41 12.17
CA GLU A 78 4.64 9.21 12.57
C GLU A 78 3.13 9.43 12.54
N ARG A 79 2.71 10.62 12.96
CA ARG A 79 1.30 10.98 12.98
C ARG A 79 0.78 11.09 11.55
N LEU A 80 1.49 11.78 10.66
CA LEU A 80 1.15 11.87 9.23
C LEU A 80 0.97 10.49 8.59
N LEU A 81 1.85 9.52 8.91
CA LEU A 81 1.72 8.16 8.38
C LEU A 81 0.47 7.42 8.86
N ARG A 82 -0.05 7.73 10.06
CA ARG A 82 -1.26 7.11 10.62
C ARG A 82 -2.56 7.79 10.20
N MET A 83 -2.48 8.98 9.63
CA MET A 83 -3.65 9.77 9.24
C MET A 83 -4.46 9.15 8.11
N ASP A 84 -5.70 9.62 8.04
CA ASP A 84 -6.57 9.41 6.90
C ASP A 84 -6.32 10.48 5.81
N PHE A 85 -6.24 10.05 4.56
CA PHE A 85 -6.05 10.90 3.39
C PHE A 85 -7.28 10.95 2.48
N HIS A 86 -8.40 10.31 2.84
CA HIS A 86 -9.66 10.46 2.13
C HIS A 86 -10.12 11.94 2.18
N GLY A 87 -10.35 12.54 1.02
CA GLY A 87 -10.70 13.97 0.89
C GLY A 87 -9.51 14.91 0.76
N ALA A 88 -8.27 14.44 0.94
CA ALA A 88 -7.09 15.28 0.74
C ALA A 88 -6.87 15.62 -0.75
N ILE A 89 -6.38 16.83 -1.04
CA ILE A 89 -5.87 17.16 -2.38
C ILE A 89 -4.40 16.75 -2.44
N LEU A 90 -4.08 15.73 -3.22
CA LEU A 90 -2.73 15.25 -3.42
C LEU A 90 -2.25 15.56 -4.85
N ARG A 91 -0.97 15.88 -4.98
CA ARG A 91 -0.23 16.03 -6.24
C ARG A 91 0.86 14.97 -6.31
N VAL A 92 1.04 14.35 -7.46
CA VAL A 92 2.19 13.46 -7.71
C VAL A 92 3.41 14.31 -8.01
N SER A 93 4.42 14.23 -7.15
CA SER A 93 5.70 14.96 -7.31
C SER A 93 6.74 14.13 -8.03
N ASP A 94 6.80 12.83 -7.74
CA ASP A 94 7.67 11.88 -8.43
C ASP A 94 6.98 10.51 -8.56
N SER A 95 7.32 9.80 -9.63
CA SER A 95 6.80 8.48 -9.97
C SER A 95 7.73 7.80 -10.99
N PRO A 96 7.81 6.45 -11.01
CA PRO A 96 8.45 5.72 -12.09
C PRO A 96 7.77 6.01 -13.44
N ASN A 97 6.44 6.19 -13.43
CA ASN A 97 5.69 6.58 -14.61
C ASN A 97 5.62 8.10 -14.73
N LYS A 98 6.45 8.67 -15.60
CA LYS A 98 6.57 10.12 -15.80
C LYS A 98 5.28 10.80 -16.27
N THR A 99 4.37 10.06 -16.91
CA THR A 99 3.06 10.61 -17.33
C THR A 99 2.13 10.93 -16.16
N GLN A 100 2.40 10.37 -14.98
CA GLN A 100 1.62 10.62 -13.76
C GLN A 100 2.12 11.82 -12.97
N ILE A 101 3.36 12.26 -13.22
CA ILE A 101 3.96 13.39 -12.51
C ILE A 101 3.17 14.66 -12.81
N GLY A 102 2.87 15.43 -11.77
CA GLY A 102 2.07 16.65 -11.86
C GLY A 102 0.56 16.43 -11.85
N LEU A 103 0.06 15.19 -11.97
CA LEU A 103 -1.35 14.91 -11.75
C LEU A 103 -1.73 15.25 -10.30
N TYR A 104 -2.88 15.88 -10.13
CA TYR A 104 -3.41 16.22 -8.81
C TYR A 104 -4.93 16.07 -8.77
N GLY A 105 -5.45 15.85 -7.57
CA GLY A 105 -6.88 15.65 -7.38
C GLY A 105 -7.25 15.39 -5.92
N ILE A 106 -8.57 15.39 -5.67
CA ILE A 106 -9.12 15.03 -4.36
C ILE A 106 -9.14 13.50 -4.26
N VAL A 107 -8.57 12.95 -3.20
CA VAL A 107 -8.58 11.50 -2.93
C VAL A 107 -10.01 11.08 -2.58
N LEU A 108 -10.57 10.19 -3.40
CA LEU A 108 -11.88 9.58 -3.14
C LEU A 108 -11.72 8.34 -2.28
N HIS A 109 -10.80 7.47 -2.70
CA HIS A 109 -10.61 6.17 -2.10
C HIS A 109 -9.14 5.82 -2.00
N GLU A 110 -8.76 5.33 -0.84
CA GLU A 110 -7.44 4.90 -0.48
C GLU A 110 -7.46 3.38 -0.27
N SER A 111 -6.69 2.67 -1.08
CA SER A 111 -6.50 1.23 -0.91
C SER A 111 -5.16 0.94 -0.23
N LYS A 112 -4.86 -0.35 -0.04
CA LYS A 112 -3.54 -0.79 0.45
C LYS A 112 -2.41 -0.26 -0.44
N SER A 113 -2.59 -0.23 -1.76
CA SER A 113 -1.49 0.02 -2.72
C SER A 113 -1.77 1.14 -3.71
N THR A 114 -2.95 1.76 -3.69
CA THR A 114 -3.34 2.79 -4.66
C THR A 114 -4.13 3.92 -4.01
N PHE A 115 -4.05 5.10 -4.61
CA PHE A 115 -4.96 6.21 -4.40
C PHE A 115 -5.85 6.39 -5.61
N GLN A 116 -7.15 6.51 -5.39
CA GLN A 116 -8.11 6.88 -6.41
C GLN A 116 -8.50 8.33 -6.17
N MET A 117 -8.29 9.17 -7.17
CA MET A 117 -8.45 10.61 -7.04
C MET A 117 -9.31 11.15 -8.18
N ILE A 118 -10.11 12.18 -7.92
CA ILE A 118 -10.80 12.93 -8.97
C ILE A 118 -9.99 14.17 -9.35
N THR A 119 -9.75 14.34 -10.64
CA THR A 119 -9.12 15.53 -11.20
C THR A 119 -10.16 16.62 -11.43
N LYS A 120 -9.72 17.88 -11.60
CA LYS A 120 -10.62 19.01 -11.97
C LYS A 120 -11.38 18.81 -13.28
N ARG A 121 -10.99 17.84 -14.12
CA ARG A 121 -11.67 17.50 -15.38
C ARG A 121 -12.76 16.42 -15.19
N ASP A 122 -13.23 16.24 -13.96
CA ASP A 122 -14.19 15.20 -13.55
C ASP A 122 -13.76 13.77 -13.91
N ARG A 123 -12.44 13.55 -14.09
CA ARG A 123 -11.88 12.23 -14.37
C ARG A 123 -11.33 11.60 -13.11
N VAL A 124 -11.75 10.38 -12.83
CA VAL A 124 -11.19 9.53 -11.78
C VAL A 124 -9.92 8.86 -12.30
N ILE A 125 -8.82 9.09 -11.60
CA ILE A 125 -7.51 8.50 -11.86
C ILE A 125 -7.09 7.60 -10.71
N VAL A 126 -6.34 6.55 -11.01
CA VAL A 126 -5.80 5.63 -10.00
C VAL A 126 -4.29 5.67 -10.06
N ILE A 127 -3.66 6.09 -8.96
CA ILE A 127 -2.21 6.21 -8.85
C ILE A 127 -1.70 5.14 -7.89
N PRO A 128 -0.72 4.30 -8.30
CA PRO A 128 -0.08 3.36 -7.39
C PRO A 128 0.74 4.12 -6.34
N LYS A 129 0.80 3.58 -5.13
CA LYS A 129 1.63 4.10 -4.02
C LYS A 129 3.08 3.63 -4.10
N GLU A 130 3.35 2.60 -4.88
CA GLU A 130 4.68 2.02 -5.01
C GLU A 130 5.60 2.97 -5.76
N ASP A 131 6.72 3.31 -5.13
CA ASP A 131 7.76 4.22 -5.61
C ASP A 131 7.25 5.61 -6.07
N THR A 132 6.07 6.02 -5.60
CA THR A 132 5.49 7.33 -5.89
C THR A 132 5.57 8.25 -4.69
N THR A 133 5.86 9.52 -4.96
CA THR A 133 5.92 10.57 -3.94
C THR A 133 4.78 11.55 -4.16
N PHE A 134 3.94 11.70 -3.15
CA PHE A 134 2.80 12.61 -3.15
C PHE A 134 3.13 13.87 -2.36
N GLN A 135 2.52 14.99 -2.74
CA GLN A 135 2.63 16.27 -2.05
C GLN A 135 1.26 16.87 -1.84
N PHE A 136 1.07 17.56 -0.73
CA PHE A 136 -0.12 18.35 -0.47
C PHE A 136 0.23 19.64 0.27
N VAL A 137 -0.65 20.62 0.20
CA VAL A 137 -0.44 21.94 0.80
C VAL A 137 -1.56 22.23 1.78
N VAL A 138 -1.18 22.52 3.02
CA VAL A 138 -2.11 23.00 4.07
C VAL A 138 -1.42 24.08 4.88
N THR A 139 -2.13 25.18 5.15
CA THR A 139 -1.63 26.31 5.97
C THR A 139 -0.29 26.86 5.47
N ASN A 140 -0.16 27.06 4.15
CA ASN A 140 1.06 27.53 3.47
C ASN A 140 2.31 26.66 3.69
N LYS A 141 2.15 25.42 4.17
CA LYS A 141 3.22 24.43 4.30
C LYS A 141 3.01 23.32 3.27
N VAL A 142 4.13 22.86 2.70
CA VAL A 142 4.14 21.73 1.77
C VAL A 142 4.54 20.49 2.55
N PHE A 143 3.70 19.46 2.46
CA PHE A 143 3.96 18.17 3.07
C PHE A 143 4.24 17.15 1.97
N THR A 144 5.27 16.33 2.16
CA THR A 144 5.67 15.29 1.24
C THR A 144 5.41 13.92 1.86
N LEU A 145 4.76 13.04 1.10
CA LEU A 145 4.37 11.70 1.51
C LEU A 145 5.01 10.67 0.58
N PHE A 146 5.77 9.75 1.15
CA PHE A 146 6.28 8.59 0.42
C PHE A 146 5.20 7.52 0.34
N GLY A 147 4.72 7.22 -0.88
CA GLY A 147 3.68 6.22 -1.09
C GLY A 147 4.08 4.82 -0.59
N SER A 148 5.37 4.48 -0.67
CA SER A 148 5.93 3.23 -0.16
C SER A 148 5.64 3.03 1.33
N ALA A 149 5.72 4.10 2.13
CA ALA A 149 5.40 4.10 3.56
C ALA A 149 3.89 3.97 3.83
N LEU A 150 3.03 4.34 2.88
CA LEU A 150 1.57 4.29 2.98
C LEU A 150 0.97 3.00 2.39
N LYS A 151 1.80 1.97 2.13
CA LYS A 151 1.42 0.67 1.52
C LYS A 151 0.67 -0.28 2.49
N GLN A 152 -0.24 0.28 3.28
CA GLN A 152 -1.07 -0.41 4.26
C GLN A 152 -2.50 0.18 4.24
N ARG A 153 -3.51 -0.65 4.55
CA ARG A 153 -4.89 -0.15 4.68
C ARG A 153 -4.93 0.92 5.78
N SER A 154 -5.68 2.00 5.56
CA SER A 154 -5.68 3.19 6.43
C SER A 154 -5.98 2.82 7.89
N HIS A 155 -7.02 2.01 8.13
CA HIS A 155 -7.38 1.51 9.46
C HIS A 155 -6.33 0.61 10.15
N LEU A 156 -5.34 0.12 9.41
CA LEU A 156 -4.25 -0.69 9.97
C LEU A 156 -3.01 0.15 10.28
N ARG A 157 -2.83 1.37 9.76
CA ARG A 157 -1.57 2.13 9.94
C ARG A 157 -1.27 2.50 11.39
N GLY A 158 -2.31 2.73 12.19
CA GLY A 158 -2.16 2.94 13.64
C GLY A 158 -1.78 1.69 14.42
N LYS A 159 -1.79 0.50 13.82
CA LYS A 159 -1.48 -0.77 14.51
C LYS A 159 -0.03 -1.15 14.26
N LYS A 160 0.71 -1.41 15.35
CA LYS A 160 2.06 -2.01 15.26
C LYS A 160 1.97 -3.35 14.53
N ALA A 161 2.82 -3.56 13.54
CA ALA A 161 2.88 -4.84 12.83
C ALA A 161 3.19 -5.96 13.84
N LYS A 162 2.42 -7.04 13.80
CA LYS A 162 2.75 -8.24 14.59
C LYS A 162 3.98 -8.88 13.95
N MET A 163 5.15 -8.65 14.54
CA MET A 163 6.35 -9.38 14.15
C MET A 163 6.17 -10.85 14.57
N PRO A 164 6.34 -11.83 13.67
CA PRO A 164 6.36 -13.22 14.06
C PRO A 164 7.51 -13.41 15.06
N LYS A 165 7.18 -13.82 16.30
CA LYS A 165 8.14 -13.93 17.41
C LYS A 165 8.98 -15.21 17.36
N THR A 166 8.57 -16.18 16.54
CA THR A 166 9.18 -17.52 16.50
C THR A 166 9.39 -17.90 15.04
N ILE A 167 10.64 -18.16 14.68
CA ILE A 167 10.98 -18.88 13.46
C ILE A 167 10.54 -20.33 13.73
N PRO A 168 9.69 -20.94 12.89
CA PRO A 168 9.35 -22.35 13.06
C PRO A 168 10.59 -23.17 12.70
N TYR A 169 11.47 -23.40 13.67
CA TYR A 169 12.40 -24.50 13.61
C TYR A 169 11.62 -25.76 14.00
N LEU A 170 11.73 -26.80 13.20
CA LEU A 170 11.29 -28.13 13.60
C LEU A 170 12.32 -28.62 14.62
N LEU A 171 11.95 -28.76 15.89
CA LEU A 171 12.75 -29.50 16.87
C LEU A 171 12.19 -30.92 16.96
N ASP A 172 13.08 -31.86 16.66
CA ASP A 172 13.15 -33.33 16.84
C ASP A 172 11.87 -34.17 16.88
#